data_AF-K0SW83-F1
#
_entry.id   AF-K0SW83-F1
#
_cell.length_a   1.000
_cell.length_b   1.000
_cell.length_c   1.000
_cell.angle_alpha   90.00
_cell.angle_beta   90.00
_cell.angle_gamma   90.00
#
_symmetry.space_group_name_H-M   'P 1'
#
loop_
_entity.id
_entity.type
_entity.pdbx_description
1 polymer ?
#
loop_
_entity_poly.entity_id
_entity_poly.type
_entity_poly.pdbx_seq_one_letter_code
_entity_poly.pdbx_strand_id
1 'polypeptide(L)'
;MTDRYMRRIMSPGSRIGQTRAMHRQSFNWESFIWTEMPQNTDIALQLWNEAADLGHTESKFRLGAFYEEEDDDVDRAIVLYEEAAMEGHIVARYKLGCIEVEYGCSSRAVRHFAVGAKMGNDDCLNALEAMTAEGDATAKEYEDALDGHRIAIEETKTPAREKVKAMAES
;
A
#
# COMPACT_ATOMS: atom_id res chain seq x y z
N MET A 1 31.12 -6.37 -14.48
CA MET A 1 32.59 -6.58 -14.61
C MET A 1 33.31 -5.73 -13.56
N THR A 2 33.56 -6.31 -12.39
CA THR A 2 33.61 -5.63 -11.08
C THR A 2 34.99 -5.49 -10.43
N ASP A 3 36.12 -5.78 -11.09
CA ASP A 3 37.39 -5.98 -10.34
C ASP A 3 38.49 -4.91 -10.51
N ARG A 4 38.32 -3.90 -11.40
CA ARG A 4 39.40 -2.93 -11.68
C ARG A 4 39.24 -1.55 -11.02
N TYR A 5 38.01 -1.15 -10.71
CA TYR A 5 37.71 0.16 -10.11
C TYR A 5 37.91 0.17 -8.59
N MET A 6 37.66 -0.96 -7.92
CA MET A 6 37.78 -1.14 -6.47
C MET A 6 39.23 -1.18 -5.96
N ARG A 7 40.23 -1.58 -6.77
CA ARG A 7 41.64 -1.68 -6.31
C ARG A 7 42.38 -0.35 -6.22
N ARG A 8 41.89 0.72 -6.85
CA ARG A 8 42.60 2.01 -6.92
C ARG A 8 42.22 2.98 -5.79
N ILE A 9 41.02 2.81 -5.23
CA ILE A 9 40.54 3.56 -4.06
C ILE A 9 41.19 3.11 -2.74
N MET A 10 41.95 2.01 -2.74
CA MET A 10 42.54 1.40 -1.53
C MET A 10 44.06 1.18 -1.62
N SER A 11 44.82 2.08 -2.27
CA SER A 11 46.29 1.98 -2.22
C SER A 11 46.84 2.71 -0.98
N PRO A 12 47.65 2.05 -0.13
CA PRO A 12 47.95 2.52 1.21
C PRO A 12 49.22 3.38 1.19
N GLY A 13 49.06 4.69 1.32
CA GLY A 13 50.22 5.58 1.33
C GLY A 13 49.97 7.04 1.69
N SER A 14 49.11 7.31 2.69
CA SER A 14 49.34 8.26 3.80
C SER A 14 48.05 8.95 4.28
N ARG A 15 47.54 8.47 5.42
CA ARG A 15 46.46 9.05 6.22
C ARG A 15 47.02 10.18 7.09
N ILE A 16 47.08 11.42 6.60
CA ILE A 16 47.04 12.67 7.40
C ILE A 16 47.07 13.93 6.51
N GLY A 17 47.02 13.82 5.18
CA GLY A 17 47.22 14.97 4.29
C GLY A 17 45.99 15.59 3.60
N GLN A 18 44.85 14.89 3.51
CA GLN A 18 43.79 15.30 2.56
C GLN A 18 42.48 15.78 3.18
N THR A 19 42.40 15.95 4.49
CA THR A 19 41.16 16.36 5.18
C THR A 19 40.81 17.85 5.00
N ARG A 20 41.58 18.64 4.23
CA ARG A 20 41.30 20.07 4.00
C ARG A 20 40.87 20.43 2.57
N ALA A 21 40.97 19.52 1.60
CA ALA A 21 40.50 19.78 0.22
C ALA A 21 39.07 19.29 -0.04
N MET A 22 38.52 18.40 0.80
CA MET A 22 37.17 17.85 0.63
C MET A 22 36.04 18.82 1.04
N HIS A 23 36.31 19.82 1.88
CA HIS A 23 35.26 20.65 2.48
C HIS A 23 34.55 21.60 1.50
N ARG A 24 35.14 21.88 0.32
CA ARG A 24 34.52 22.74 -0.70
C ARG A 24 33.77 21.98 -1.78
N GLN A 25 34.10 20.70 -2.00
CA GLN A 25 33.40 19.86 -2.98
C GLN A 25 32.20 19.14 -2.35
N SER A 26 32.25 18.80 -1.06
CA SER A 26 31.12 18.14 -0.35
C SER A 26 29.81 18.93 -0.43
N PHE A 27 29.88 20.25 -0.43
CA PHE A 27 28.71 21.13 -0.50
C PHE A 27 27.96 21.04 -1.83
N ASN A 28 28.63 20.64 -2.92
CA ASN A 28 28.01 20.51 -4.23
C ASN A 28 27.53 19.07 -4.49
N TRP A 29 28.19 18.06 -3.91
CA TRP A 29 27.75 16.67 -4.03
C TRP A 29 26.47 16.40 -3.23
N GLU A 30 26.31 16.96 -2.03
CA GLU A 30 25.06 16.82 -1.27
C GLU A 30 23.88 17.54 -1.95
N SER A 31 24.14 18.70 -2.56
CA SER A 31 23.13 19.44 -3.35
C SER A 31 22.78 18.74 -4.66
N PHE A 32 23.73 18.05 -5.29
CA PHE A 32 23.51 17.27 -6.52
C PHE A 32 22.77 15.95 -6.23
N ILE A 33 23.13 15.25 -5.14
CA ILE A 33 22.44 14.04 -4.67
C ILE A 33 20.99 14.35 -4.27
N TRP A 34 20.72 15.52 -3.69
CA TRP A 34 19.35 15.96 -3.37
C TRP A 34 18.53 16.39 -4.58
N THR A 35 19.16 16.89 -5.66
CA THR A 35 18.45 17.37 -6.86
C THR A 35 18.08 16.23 -7.82
N GLU A 36 18.74 15.06 -7.75
CA GLU A 36 18.46 13.87 -8.57
C GLU A 36 17.69 12.74 -7.83
N MET A 37 16.94 13.07 -6.77
CA MET A 37 16.03 12.11 -6.13
C MET A 37 14.70 11.75 -6.85
N PRO A 38 14.40 12.10 -8.12
CA PRO A 38 13.28 11.46 -8.86
C PRO A 38 13.53 9.97 -9.18
N GLN A 39 14.78 9.50 -9.12
CA GLN A 39 15.15 8.15 -9.55
C GLN A 39 14.47 7.04 -8.72
N ASN A 40 14.16 7.27 -7.44
CA ASN A 40 13.65 6.21 -6.58
C ASN A 40 12.15 5.97 -6.77
N THR A 41 11.37 7.02 -7.06
CA THR A 41 9.95 6.92 -7.38
C THR A 41 9.75 6.26 -8.74
N ASP A 42 10.55 6.64 -9.75
CA ASP A 42 10.47 6.03 -11.08
C ASP A 42 10.81 4.54 -11.07
N ILE A 43 11.85 4.15 -10.33
CA ILE A 43 12.22 2.74 -10.15
C ILE A 43 11.16 1.99 -9.35
N ALA A 44 10.59 2.58 -8.29
CA ALA A 44 9.51 1.98 -7.53
C ALA A 44 8.26 1.74 -8.39
N LEU A 45 7.89 2.72 -9.23
CA LEU A 45 6.79 2.59 -10.18
C LEU A 45 7.01 1.47 -11.18
N GLN A 46 8.22 1.35 -11.74
CA GLN A 46 8.55 0.26 -12.65
C GLN A 46 8.41 -1.10 -11.96
N LEU A 47 8.97 -1.25 -10.76
CA LEU A 47 8.90 -2.49 -9.99
C LEU A 47 7.46 -2.84 -9.59
N TRP A 48 6.65 -1.86 -9.20
CA TRP A 48 5.25 -2.12 -8.88
C TRP A 48 4.43 -2.45 -10.12
N ASN A 49 4.68 -1.82 -11.28
CA ASN A 49 4.02 -2.18 -12.54
C ASN A 49 4.36 -3.61 -12.95
N GLU A 50 5.65 -3.99 -12.95
CA GLU A 50 6.06 -5.36 -13.24
C GLU A 50 5.42 -6.36 -12.26
N ALA A 51 5.39 -6.05 -10.98
CA ALA A 51 4.76 -6.91 -9.98
C ALA A 51 3.22 -6.97 -10.14
N ALA A 52 2.58 -5.86 -10.51
CA ALA A 52 1.13 -5.81 -10.78
C ALA A 52 0.76 -6.64 -12.01
N ASP A 53 1.57 -6.59 -13.08
CA ASP A 53 1.43 -7.44 -14.27
C ASP A 53 1.58 -8.93 -13.95
N LEU A 54 2.40 -9.25 -12.95
CA LEU A 54 2.54 -10.60 -12.40
C LEU A 54 1.41 -11.00 -11.43
N GLY A 55 0.42 -10.12 -11.21
CA GLY A 55 -0.73 -10.37 -10.35
C GLY A 55 -0.48 -10.12 -8.86
N HIS A 56 0.53 -9.33 -8.50
CA HIS A 56 0.80 -8.98 -7.11
C HIS A 56 -0.15 -7.88 -6.63
N THR A 57 -1.16 -8.28 -5.86
CA THR A 57 -2.26 -7.42 -5.40
C THR A 57 -1.80 -6.19 -4.61
N GLU A 58 -0.82 -6.34 -3.72
CA GLU A 58 -0.26 -5.24 -2.92
C GLU A 58 0.45 -4.21 -3.81
N SER A 59 1.03 -4.64 -4.94
CA SER A 59 1.67 -3.71 -5.88
C SER A 59 0.63 -2.89 -6.63
N LYS A 60 -0.51 -3.49 -7.01
CA LYS A 60 -1.65 -2.76 -7.58
C LYS A 60 -2.16 -1.69 -6.62
N PHE A 61 -2.30 -2.03 -5.34
CA PHE A 61 -2.67 -1.06 -4.31
C PHE A 61 -1.66 0.09 -4.20
N ARG A 62 -0.35 -0.21 -4.16
CA ARG A 62 0.70 0.83 -4.09
C ARG A 62 0.74 1.75 -5.30
N LEU A 63 0.51 1.21 -6.50
CA LEU A 63 0.34 2.02 -7.70
C LEU A 63 -0.88 2.92 -7.59
N GLY A 64 -2.01 2.39 -7.12
CA GLY A 64 -3.21 3.19 -6.90
C GLY A 64 -2.98 4.35 -5.94
N ALA A 65 -2.32 4.09 -4.81
CA ALA A 65 -1.97 5.12 -3.83
C ALA A 65 -1.02 6.17 -4.41
N PHE A 66 -0.07 5.77 -5.25
CA PHE A 66 0.79 6.71 -5.94
C PHE A 66 0.00 7.62 -6.89
N TYR A 67 -0.90 7.07 -7.70
CA TYR A 67 -1.70 7.90 -8.61
C TYR A 67 -2.67 8.82 -7.86
N GLU A 68 -3.19 8.39 -6.70
CA GLU A 68 -4.03 9.22 -5.82
C GLU A 68 -3.23 10.39 -5.21
N GLU A 69 -2.04 10.13 -4.65
CA GLU A 69 -1.31 11.12 -3.85
C GLU A 69 -0.33 11.99 -4.66
N GLU A 70 0.34 11.41 -5.66
CA GLU A 70 1.47 12.05 -6.35
C GLU A 70 1.11 12.55 -7.76
N ASP A 71 0.24 11.85 -8.50
CA ASP A 71 -0.17 12.22 -9.87
C ASP A 71 -1.55 12.91 -9.92
N ASP A 72 -2.28 12.95 -8.78
CA ASP A 72 -3.66 13.47 -8.67
C ASP A 72 -4.63 12.86 -9.70
N ASP A 73 -4.33 11.63 -10.14
CA ASP A 73 -5.13 10.87 -11.11
C ASP A 73 -5.97 9.83 -10.37
N VAL A 74 -7.04 10.34 -9.75
CA VAL A 74 -7.97 9.53 -8.95
C VAL A 74 -8.68 8.48 -9.82
N ASP A 75 -8.96 8.77 -11.09
CA ASP A 75 -9.60 7.82 -12.00
C ASP A 75 -8.70 6.58 -12.23
N ARG A 76 -7.39 6.77 -12.45
CA ARG A 76 -6.44 5.66 -12.54
C ARG A 76 -6.29 4.94 -11.19
N ALA A 77 -6.29 5.68 -10.08
CA ALA A 77 -6.23 5.08 -8.75
C ALA A 77 -7.43 4.15 -8.48
N ILE A 78 -8.64 4.58 -8.84
CA ILE A 78 -9.87 3.80 -8.71
C ILE A 78 -9.75 2.48 -9.47
N VAL A 79 -9.30 2.48 -10.72
CA VAL A 79 -9.14 1.25 -11.52
C VAL A 79 -8.19 0.26 -10.83
N LEU A 80 -7.05 0.74 -10.35
CA LEU A 80 -6.06 -0.11 -9.66
C LEU A 80 -6.57 -0.63 -8.32
N TYR A 81 -7.31 0.19 -7.57
CA TYR A 81 -7.95 -0.24 -6.35
C TYR A 81 -9.09 -1.24 -6.58
N GLU A 82 -9.86 -1.09 -7.67
CA GLU A 82 -10.91 -2.04 -8.05
C GLU A 82 -10.31 -3.42 -8.35
N GLU A 83 -9.24 -3.46 -9.15
CA GLU A 83 -8.52 -4.71 -9.41
C GLU A 83 -7.98 -5.34 -8.12
N ALA A 84 -7.31 -4.55 -7.27
CA ALA A 84 -6.78 -5.04 -6.01
C ALA A 84 -7.89 -5.55 -5.08
N ALA A 85 -9.03 -4.85 -5.01
CA ALA A 85 -10.19 -5.24 -4.24
C ALA A 85 -10.83 -6.53 -4.78
N MET A 86 -10.90 -6.71 -6.10
CA MET A 86 -11.39 -7.95 -6.73
C MET A 86 -10.53 -9.16 -6.38
N GLU A 87 -9.22 -8.97 -6.24
CA GLU A 87 -8.26 -9.99 -5.78
C GLU A 87 -8.30 -10.22 -4.25
N GLY A 88 -9.13 -9.47 -3.51
CA GLY A 88 -9.33 -9.63 -2.08
C GLY A 88 -8.50 -8.68 -1.21
N HIS A 89 -7.93 -7.61 -1.78
CA HIS A 89 -7.24 -6.59 -0.99
C HIS A 89 -8.22 -5.75 -0.19
N ILE A 90 -8.22 -5.98 1.12
CA ILE A 90 -9.12 -5.33 2.07
C ILE A 90 -8.89 -3.81 2.10
N VAL A 91 -7.64 -3.37 2.15
CA VAL A 91 -7.30 -1.93 2.26
C VAL A 91 -7.66 -1.17 0.99
N ALA A 92 -7.53 -1.79 -0.19
CA ALA A 92 -7.94 -1.17 -1.44
C ALA A 92 -9.47 -0.99 -1.48
N ARG A 93 -10.20 -1.98 -0.97
CA ARG A 93 -11.67 -1.91 -0.87
C ARG A 93 -12.13 -0.82 0.10
N TYR A 94 -11.43 -0.63 1.21
CA TYR A 94 -11.66 0.51 2.11
C TYR A 94 -11.41 1.85 1.41
N LYS A 95 -10.27 1.98 0.72
CA LYS A 95 -9.93 3.19 -0.05
C LYS A 95 -10.98 3.56 -1.10
N LEU A 96 -11.49 2.59 -1.85
CA LEU A 96 -12.62 2.82 -2.77
C LEU A 96 -13.85 3.37 -2.05
N GLY A 97 -14.18 2.82 -0.88
CA GLY A 97 -15.27 3.34 -0.06
C GLY A 97 -15.07 4.81 0.32
N CYS A 98 -13.87 5.19 0.77
CA CYS A 98 -13.53 6.58 1.10
C CYS A 98 -13.66 7.51 -0.11
N ILE A 99 -13.14 7.09 -1.26
CA ILE A 99 -13.21 7.85 -2.51
C ILE A 99 -14.68 8.08 -2.91
N GLU A 100 -15.53 7.05 -2.84
CA GLU A 100 -16.95 7.17 -3.16
C GLU A 100 -17.71 8.09 -2.18
N VAL A 101 -17.32 8.14 -0.90
CA VAL A 101 -17.86 9.12 0.06
C VAL A 101 -17.47 10.54 -0.34
N GLU A 102 -16.22 10.75 -0.72
CA GLU A 102 -15.71 12.06 -1.16
C GLU A 102 -16.41 12.56 -2.44
N TYR A 103 -16.70 11.66 -3.37
CA TYR A 103 -17.52 11.95 -4.56
C TYR A 103 -19.02 12.09 -4.28
N GLY A 104 -19.48 11.94 -3.02
CA GLY A 104 -20.88 12.05 -2.61
C GLY A 104 -21.75 10.88 -3.07
N CYS A 105 -21.15 9.74 -3.38
CA CYS A 105 -21.81 8.52 -3.84
C CYS A 105 -22.03 7.52 -2.68
N SER A 106 -22.75 7.93 -1.63
CA SER A 106 -22.91 7.16 -0.38
C SER A 106 -23.37 5.71 -0.59
N SER A 107 -24.25 5.45 -1.57
CA SER A 107 -24.71 4.07 -1.86
C SER A 107 -23.60 3.12 -2.36
N ARG A 108 -22.61 3.64 -3.11
CA ARG A 108 -21.46 2.85 -3.56
C ARG A 108 -20.48 2.64 -2.40
N ALA A 109 -20.22 3.69 -1.63
CA ALA A 109 -19.40 3.61 -0.43
C ALA A 109 -19.90 2.55 0.56
N VAL A 110 -21.19 2.53 0.88
CA VAL A 110 -21.81 1.50 1.75
C VAL A 110 -21.53 0.09 1.23
N ARG A 111 -21.60 -0.13 -0.09
CA ARG A 111 -21.30 -1.45 -0.68
C ARG A 111 -19.84 -1.83 -0.52
N HIS A 112 -18.90 -0.91 -0.75
CA HIS A 112 -17.48 -1.17 -0.58
C HIS A 112 -17.16 -1.51 0.88
N PHE A 113 -17.64 -0.70 1.83
CA PHE A 113 -17.43 -0.95 3.25
C PHE A 113 -18.13 -2.21 3.75
N ALA A 114 -19.35 -2.52 3.30
CA ALA A 114 -20.04 -3.76 3.68
C ALA A 114 -19.27 -5.01 3.25
N VAL A 115 -18.68 -4.99 2.06
CA VAL A 115 -17.86 -6.11 1.61
C VAL A 115 -16.53 -6.16 2.40
N GLY A 116 -15.88 -5.04 2.67
CA GLY A 116 -14.65 -5.01 3.49
C GLY A 116 -14.87 -5.46 4.93
N ALA A 117 -15.98 -5.05 5.55
CA ALA A 117 -16.38 -5.48 6.89
C ALA A 117 -16.59 -7.00 6.93
N LYS A 118 -17.28 -7.57 5.94
CA LYS A 118 -17.47 -9.03 5.78
C LYS A 118 -16.18 -9.81 5.55
N MET A 119 -15.08 -9.14 5.22
CA MET A 119 -13.75 -9.75 5.15
C MET A 119 -12.98 -9.66 6.47
N GLY A 120 -13.60 -9.15 7.54
CA GLY A 120 -12.98 -9.01 8.85
C GLY A 120 -12.23 -7.70 9.08
N ASN A 121 -12.51 -6.65 8.29
CA ASN A 121 -11.87 -5.35 8.48
C ASN A 121 -12.66 -4.43 9.42
N ASP A 122 -12.02 -3.99 10.48
CA ASP A 122 -12.60 -3.11 11.50
C ASP A 122 -12.81 -1.68 10.95
N ASP A 123 -11.92 -1.17 10.10
CA ASP A 123 -12.03 0.20 9.55
C ASP A 123 -13.28 0.36 8.69
N CYS A 124 -13.58 -0.64 7.85
CA CYS A 124 -14.80 -0.70 7.05
C CYS A 124 -16.06 -0.77 7.92
N LEU A 125 -16.00 -1.50 9.04
CA LEU A 125 -17.13 -1.61 9.96
C LEU A 125 -17.41 -0.28 10.68
N ASN A 126 -16.35 0.38 11.16
CA ASN A 126 -16.43 1.71 11.77
C ASN A 126 -16.93 2.76 10.76
N ALA A 127 -16.51 2.67 9.50
CA ALA A 127 -17.00 3.55 8.45
C ALA A 127 -18.52 3.36 8.21
N LEU A 128 -19.01 2.12 8.21
CA LEU A 128 -20.47 1.87 8.12
C LEU A 128 -21.24 2.37 9.33
N GLU A 129 -20.68 2.27 10.54
CA GLU A 129 -21.30 2.83 11.74
C GLU A 129 -21.46 4.35 11.61
N ALA A 130 -20.40 5.04 11.15
CA ALA A 130 -20.44 6.48 10.89
C ALA A 130 -21.48 6.84 9.81
N MET A 131 -21.50 6.12 8.68
CA MET A 131 -22.50 6.35 7.62
C MET A 131 -23.93 6.07 8.09
N THR A 132 -24.13 5.13 9.01
CA THR A 132 -25.44 4.86 9.60
C THR A 132 -25.88 6.00 10.53
N ALA A 133 -24.94 6.56 11.30
CA ALA A 133 -25.20 7.70 12.17
C ALA A 133 -25.54 8.99 11.38
N GLU A 134 -24.95 9.16 10.19
CA GLU A 134 -25.25 10.25 9.27
C GLU A 134 -26.57 10.05 8.51
N GLY A 135 -27.11 8.82 8.49
CA GLY A 135 -28.35 8.45 7.80
C GLY A 135 -28.17 8.02 6.35
N ASP A 136 -26.92 7.90 5.89
CA ASP A 136 -26.54 7.47 4.55
C ASP A 136 -26.60 5.95 4.35
N ALA A 137 -26.39 5.20 5.44
CA ALA A 137 -26.56 3.74 5.49
C ALA A 137 -27.76 3.36 6.35
N THR A 138 -28.43 2.26 6.00
CA THR A 138 -29.52 1.73 6.83
C THR A 138 -28.97 0.88 7.98
N ALA A 139 -29.65 0.89 9.13
CA ALA A 139 -29.29 0.04 10.27
C ALA A 139 -29.20 -1.45 9.90
N LYS A 140 -30.02 -1.88 8.94
CA LYS A 140 -30.01 -3.25 8.43
C LYS A 140 -28.71 -3.59 7.68
N GLU A 141 -28.21 -2.67 6.85
CA GLU A 141 -26.95 -2.87 6.11
C GLU A 141 -25.76 -2.98 7.07
N TYR A 142 -25.77 -2.18 8.14
CA TYR A 142 -24.78 -2.27 9.21
C TYR A 142 -24.87 -3.62 9.96
N GLU A 143 -26.06 -4.05 10.37
CA GLU A 143 -26.27 -5.35 11.03
C GLU A 143 -25.80 -6.53 10.16
N ASP A 144 -26.16 -6.51 8.86
CA ASP A 144 -25.74 -7.53 7.90
C ASP A 144 -24.21 -7.57 7.70
N ALA A 145 -23.55 -6.40 7.76
CA ALA A 145 -22.09 -6.29 7.70
C ALA A 145 -21.41 -6.78 8.98
N LEU A 146 -21.98 -6.46 10.15
CA LEU A 146 -21.49 -6.87 11.46
C LEU A 146 -21.55 -8.40 11.64
N ASP A 147 -22.64 -9.04 11.20
CA ASP A 147 -22.77 -10.49 11.28
C ASP A 147 -21.72 -11.19 10.41
N GLY A 148 -21.55 -10.73 9.17
CA GLY A 148 -20.53 -11.30 8.28
C GLY A 148 -19.10 -11.02 8.76
N HIS A 149 -18.84 -9.88 9.38
CA HIS A 149 -17.56 -9.58 10.03
C HIS A 149 -17.26 -10.55 11.17
N ARG A 150 -18.25 -10.84 12.03
CA ARG A 150 -18.12 -11.85 13.10
C ARG A 150 -17.81 -13.23 12.53
N ILE A 151 -18.52 -13.65 11.48
CA ILE A 151 -18.27 -14.93 10.80
C ILE A 151 -16.83 -14.98 10.27
N ALA A 152 -16.35 -13.91 9.62
CA ALA A 152 -14.98 -13.86 9.12
C ALA A 152 -13.94 -14.00 10.24
N ILE A 153 -14.13 -13.32 11.38
CA ILE A 153 -13.26 -13.46 12.54
C ILE A 153 -13.31 -14.89 13.11
N GLU A 154 -14.49 -15.50 13.20
CA GLU A 154 -14.64 -16.87 13.72
C GLU A 154 -13.98 -17.92 12.80
N GLU A 155 -14.13 -17.77 11.48
CA GLU A 155 -13.47 -18.62 10.48
C GLU A 155 -11.94 -18.51 10.56
N THR A 156 -11.41 -17.31 10.80
CA THR A 156 -9.94 -17.16 11.00
C THR A 156 -9.43 -17.85 12.28
N LYS A 157 -10.29 -18.05 13.28
CA LYS A 157 -9.98 -18.71 14.56
C LYS A 157 -10.25 -20.21 14.56
N THR A 158 -10.83 -20.77 13.50
CA THR A 158 -11.28 -22.17 13.51
C THR A 158 -10.07 -23.13 13.51
N PRO A 159 -10.10 -24.25 14.29
CA PRO A 159 -8.99 -25.21 14.44
C PRO A 159 -8.49 -25.87 13.14
N ALA A 160 -9.17 -25.68 12.01
CA ALA A 160 -8.69 -26.08 10.70
C ALA A 160 -7.38 -25.37 10.31
N ARG A 161 -7.22 -24.08 10.64
CA ARG A 161 -5.98 -23.34 10.36
C ARG A 161 -4.87 -23.67 11.37
N GLU A 162 -5.21 -23.96 12.63
CA GLU A 162 -4.23 -24.47 13.61
C GLU A 162 -3.66 -25.82 13.19
N LYS A 163 -4.47 -26.72 12.64
CA LYS A 163 -4.00 -28.00 12.10
C LYS A 163 -3.09 -27.82 10.88
N VAL A 164 -3.42 -26.90 9.96
CA VAL A 164 -2.57 -26.59 8.80
C VAL A 164 -1.25 -25.95 9.25
N LYS A 165 -1.28 -25.08 10.25
CA LYS A 165 -0.07 -24.47 10.84
C LYS A 165 0.80 -25.51 11.56
N ALA A 166 0.20 -26.40 12.34
CA ALA A 166 0.89 -27.51 13.01
C ALA A 166 1.45 -28.55 12.02
N MET A 167 0.81 -28.74 10.86
CA MET A 167 1.33 -29.59 9.77
C MET A 167 2.44 -28.93 8.96
N ALA A 168 2.48 -27.60 8.89
CA ALA A 168 3.56 -26.85 8.23
C ALA A 168 4.81 -26.69 9.12
N GLU A 169 4.67 -26.87 10.44
CA GLU A 169 5.74 -26.80 11.44
C GLU A 169 6.29 -28.20 11.85
N SER A 170 5.78 -29.28 11.24
CA SER A 170 6.22 -30.68 11.44
C SER A 170 7.06 -31.19 10.26
#